data_AF-A0A969NC89-F1
#
_entry.id   AF-A0A969NC89-F1
#
_cell.length_a   1.000
_cell.length_b   1.000
_cell.length_c   1.000
_cell.angle_alpha   90.00
_cell.angle_beta   90.00
_cell.angle_gamma   90.00
#
_symmetry.space_group_name_H-M   'P 1'
#
loop_
_entity.id
_entity.type
_entity.pdbx_description
1 polymer ?
#
loop_
_entity_poly.entity_id
_entity_poly.type
_entity_poly.pdbx_seq_one_letter_code
_entity_poly.pdbx_strand_id
1 'polypeptide(L)'
;MKKVVIVSCALLLLASCNLVSTKETQVLENDSATLETKTTQTDVYDAELAKKYGADDYGMKKYVMAYLKKGPNRNQDSVTRSQLQRAHLDNIIKMANEGKLVLAGPFLDDGDIRGIYIFNVETVEEAEAMTNTDPAIRAGSLVMELHPWYGSAALMEINTLHKKISKQEP
;
A
#
# COMPACT_ATOMS: atom_id res chain seq x y z
N MET A 1 48.26 6.60 33.33
CA MET A 1 47.94 7.90 33.98
C MET A 1 46.46 8.14 33.83
N LYS A 2 45.70 8.04 34.92
CA LYS A 2 44.24 8.23 34.99
C LYS A 2 43.99 9.61 35.59
N LYS A 3 43.05 10.39 35.06
CA LYS A 3 42.42 11.51 35.79
C LYS A 3 40.91 11.44 35.58
N VAL A 4 40.25 10.93 36.60
CA VAL A 4 38.81 10.99 36.85
C VAL A 4 38.60 12.21 37.74
N VAL A 5 37.69 13.10 37.37
CA VAL A 5 37.30 14.25 38.20
C VAL A 5 36.00 13.90 38.92
N ILE A 6 36.12 13.73 40.23
CA ILE A 6 35.01 13.60 41.19
C ILE A 6 34.81 15.00 41.79
N VAL A 7 33.61 15.56 41.65
CA VAL A 7 33.18 16.70 42.46
C VAL A 7 31.95 16.25 43.23
N SER A 8 32.18 16.00 44.52
CA SER A 8 31.17 15.80 45.56
C SER A 8 31.25 17.01 46.47
N CYS A 9 30.14 17.70 46.72
CA CYS A 9 30.04 18.62 47.86
C CYS A 9 28.60 18.66 48.39
N ALA A 10 28.46 18.01 49.53
CA ALA A 10 27.51 18.13 50.64
C ALA A 10 26.29 19.08 50.53
N LEU A 11 25.11 18.44 50.60
CA LEU A 11 24.02 18.62 51.57
C LEU A 11 24.06 19.85 52.51
N LEU A 12 22.99 20.65 52.48
CA LEU A 12 22.49 21.42 53.62
C LEU A 12 20.94 21.36 53.64
N LEU A 13 20.44 20.67 54.67
CA LEU A 13 19.03 20.54 55.05
C LEU A 13 18.55 21.81 55.74
N LEU A 14 17.39 22.33 55.35
CA LEU A 14 16.47 23.00 56.28
C LEU A 14 15.04 22.55 55.98
N ALA A 15 14.49 21.80 56.93
CA ALA A 15 13.10 21.47 57.04
C ALA A 15 12.40 22.59 57.83
N SER A 16 11.22 22.99 57.38
CA SER A 16 10.19 23.54 58.26
C SER A 16 8.82 23.22 57.69
N CYS A 17 8.13 22.31 58.40
CA CYS A 17 6.72 22.03 58.25
C CYS A 17 5.88 23.27 58.55
N ASN A 18 4.74 23.41 57.88
CA ASN A 18 3.49 23.80 58.55
C ASN A 18 2.30 23.19 57.82
N LEU A 19 1.60 22.31 58.55
CA LEU A 19 0.21 21.90 58.35
C LEU A 19 -0.72 23.11 58.59
N VAL A 20 -1.86 23.17 57.89
CA VAL A 20 -3.23 23.51 58.37
C VAL A 20 -4.16 23.41 57.14
N SER A 21 -4.96 22.34 57.02
CA SER A 21 -6.40 22.22 57.37
C SER A 21 -7.40 22.94 56.44
N THR A 22 -8.06 22.13 55.61
CA THR A 22 -9.51 22.10 55.25
C THR A 22 -10.34 23.38 55.26
N LYS A 23 -10.97 23.70 54.11
CA LYS A 23 -12.39 24.11 54.10
C LYS A 23 -13.07 23.87 52.74
N GLU A 24 -14.31 23.40 52.84
CA GLU A 24 -15.32 23.10 51.82
C GLU A 24 -15.77 24.27 50.94
N THR A 25 -16.20 23.89 49.73
CA THR A 25 -17.37 24.36 48.95
C THR A 25 -17.47 25.82 48.48
N GLN A 26 -17.37 25.99 47.15
CA GLN A 26 -18.37 26.73 46.36
C GLN A 26 -18.48 26.08 44.97
N VAL A 27 -19.64 25.46 44.72
CA VAL A 27 -20.15 25.14 43.39
C VAL A 27 -20.52 26.46 42.72
N LEU A 28 -19.99 26.72 41.53
CA LEU A 28 -20.62 27.59 40.55
C LEU A 28 -20.61 26.86 39.21
N GLU A 29 -21.81 26.45 38.82
CA GLU A 29 -22.18 26.04 37.48
C GLU A 29 -21.76 27.13 36.49
N ASN A 30 -21.09 26.74 35.40
CA ASN A 30 -21.29 27.43 34.15
C ASN A 30 -21.45 26.38 33.06
N ASP A 31 -22.72 26.06 32.84
CA ASP A 31 -23.22 25.35 31.70
C ASP A 31 -23.09 26.29 30.49
N SER A 32 -22.15 26.00 29.60
CA SER A 32 -22.20 26.53 28.23
C SER A 32 -21.35 25.64 27.33
N ALA A 33 -22.00 24.56 26.88
CA ALA A 33 -21.86 23.99 25.54
C ALA A 33 -20.61 24.44 24.76
N THR A 34 -19.49 23.77 24.97
CA THR A 34 -18.50 23.61 23.92
C THR A 34 -18.98 22.50 22.99
N LEU A 35 -19.72 22.93 21.97
CA LEU A 35 -19.84 22.22 20.70
C LEU A 35 -18.43 21.74 20.31
N GLU A 36 -18.22 20.42 20.36
CA GLU A 36 -17.11 19.81 19.63
C GLU A 36 -17.37 20.09 18.14
N THR A 37 -16.62 21.05 17.64
CA THR A 37 -16.55 21.48 16.25
C THR A 37 -16.11 20.29 15.41
N LYS A 38 -17.10 19.54 14.89
CA LYS A 38 -16.95 18.68 13.71
C LYS A 38 -16.46 19.57 12.57
N THR A 39 -15.14 19.62 12.41
CA THR A 39 -14.47 20.48 11.45
C THR A 39 -14.70 19.88 10.06
N THR A 40 -15.56 20.55 9.28
CA THR A 40 -15.56 20.64 7.80
C THR A 40 -14.69 19.61 7.06
N GLN A 41 -15.29 18.46 6.74
CA GLN A 41 -14.72 17.38 5.91
C GLN A 41 -15.03 17.56 4.40
N THR A 42 -15.57 18.70 3.99
CA THR A 42 -16.21 18.89 2.68
C THR A 42 -15.30 19.38 1.57
N ASP A 43 -14.11 19.91 1.88
CA ASP A 43 -13.22 20.50 0.85
C ASP A 43 -12.13 19.53 0.34
N VAL A 44 -11.99 18.35 0.95
CA VAL A 44 -10.97 17.34 0.58
C VAL A 44 -11.59 16.10 -0.09
N TYR A 45 -12.86 15.80 0.20
CA TYR A 45 -13.53 14.60 -0.30
C TYR A 45 -14.23 14.85 -1.64
N ASP A 46 -13.84 14.09 -2.66
CA ASP A 46 -14.49 14.07 -3.97
C ASP A 46 -15.37 12.81 -4.12
N ALA A 47 -16.68 13.00 -3.96
CA ALA A 47 -17.65 11.91 -4.02
C ALA A 47 -17.79 11.29 -5.41
N GLU A 48 -17.63 12.08 -6.47
CA GLU A 48 -17.72 11.58 -7.85
C GLU A 48 -16.51 10.71 -8.18
N LEU A 49 -15.33 11.13 -7.74
CA LEU A 49 -14.09 10.38 -7.91
C LEU A 49 -14.09 9.09 -7.10
N ALA A 50 -14.55 9.13 -5.85
CA ALA A 50 -14.73 7.95 -5.02
C ALA A 50 -15.64 6.91 -5.71
N LYS A 51 -16.80 7.36 -6.21
CA LYS A 51 -17.72 6.51 -6.98
C LYS A 51 -17.09 5.98 -8.26
N LYS A 52 -16.38 6.82 -9.02
CA LYS A 52 -15.72 6.44 -10.28
C LYS A 52 -14.71 5.30 -10.08
N TYR A 53 -13.93 5.35 -9.00
CA TYR A 53 -12.93 4.33 -8.72
C TYR A 53 -13.48 3.12 -7.93
N GLY A 54 -14.74 3.20 -7.47
CA GLY A 54 -15.37 2.15 -6.68
C GLY A 54 -14.81 2.09 -5.26
N ALA A 55 -14.46 3.24 -4.70
CA ALA A 55 -13.97 3.36 -3.34
C ALA A 55 -15.10 3.16 -2.31
N ASP A 56 -14.77 2.51 -1.20
CA ASP A 56 -15.55 2.54 0.02
C ASP A 56 -15.31 3.84 0.83
N ASP A 57 -15.89 3.92 2.03
CA ASP A 57 -15.79 5.08 2.91
C ASP A 57 -14.35 5.42 3.33
N TYR A 58 -13.40 4.48 3.19
CA TYR A 58 -11.98 4.68 3.48
C TYR A 58 -11.17 5.10 2.25
N GLY A 59 -11.78 5.21 1.06
CA GLY A 59 -11.04 5.46 -0.18
C GLY A 59 -10.40 4.18 -0.75
N MET A 60 -10.87 3.01 -0.34
CA MET A 60 -10.24 1.71 -0.61
C MET A 60 -11.20 0.79 -1.38
N LYS A 61 -10.66 -0.28 -1.97
CA LYS A 61 -11.47 -1.35 -2.58
C LYS A 61 -10.73 -2.67 -2.63
N LYS A 62 -11.45 -3.73 -3.00
CA LYS A 62 -10.90 -5.06 -3.23
C LYS A 62 -10.27 -5.16 -4.62
N TYR A 63 -9.20 -5.94 -4.68
CA TYR A 63 -8.40 -6.32 -5.83
C TYR A 63 -7.94 -7.78 -5.65
N VAL A 64 -7.23 -8.31 -6.64
CA VAL A 64 -6.41 -9.52 -6.46
C VAL A 64 -4.95 -9.18 -6.73
N MET A 65 -4.10 -9.41 -5.75
CA MET A 65 -2.64 -9.30 -5.89
C MET A 65 -2.07 -10.61 -6.39
N ALA A 66 -1.05 -10.55 -7.25
CA ALA A 66 -0.28 -11.71 -7.65
C ALA A 66 1.19 -11.55 -7.30
N TYR A 67 1.80 -12.62 -6.78
CA TYR A 67 3.24 -12.83 -6.84
C TYR A 67 3.57 -13.69 -8.06
N LEU A 68 4.38 -13.14 -8.96
CA LEU A 68 4.93 -13.86 -10.10
C LEU A 68 6.16 -14.62 -9.62
N LYS A 69 6.12 -15.95 -9.63
CA LYS A 69 7.25 -16.79 -9.20
C LYS A 69 7.95 -17.44 -10.38
N LYS A 70 9.22 -17.82 -10.18
CA LYS A 70 9.94 -18.72 -11.09
C LYS A 70 9.13 -20.01 -11.29
N GLY A 71 8.81 -20.34 -12.54
CA GLY A 71 8.16 -21.60 -12.87
C GLY A 71 9.15 -22.76 -13.00
N PRO A 72 8.66 -24.00 -13.07
CA PRO A 72 9.49 -25.20 -13.17
C PRO A 72 10.19 -25.35 -14.53
N ASN A 73 9.68 -24.70 -15.59
CA ASN A 73 10.19 -24.85 -16.95
C ASN A 73 10.98 -23.61 -17.37
N ARG A 74 12.30 -23.60 -17.14
CA ARG A 74 13.16 -22.44 -17.44
C ARG A 74 14.42 -22.72 -18.27
N ASN A 75 14.57 -23.96 -18.75
CA ASN A 75 15.74 -24.40 -19.52
C ASN A 75 15.63 -24.14 -21.04
N GLN A 76 14.77 -23.21 -21.47
CA GLN A 76 14.65 -22.87 -22.89
C GLN A 76 15.87 -22.10 -23.39
N ASP A 77 16.14 -22.18 -24.69
CA ASP A 77 17.18 -21.38 -25.35
C ASP A 77 16.87 -19.87 -25.30
N SER A 78 17.88 -19.04 -25.59
CA SER A 78 17.76 -17.58 -25.47
C SER A 78 16.70 -16.97 -26.39
N VAL A 79 16.47 -17.54 -27.58
CA VAL A 79 15.49 -17.05 -28.54
C VAL A 79 14.09 -17.31 -28.00
N THR A 80 13.82 -18.55 -27.56
CA THR A 80 12.54 -18.93 -26.97
C THR A 80 12.23 -18.11 -25.71
N ARG A 81 13.21 -17.92 -24.81
CA ARG A 81 13.01 -17.07 -23.62
C ARG A 81 12.66 -15.62 -23.97
N SER A 82 13.31 -15.06 -24.99
CA SER A 82 13.05 -13.68 -25.42
C SER A 82 11.67 -13.53 -26.06
N GLN A 83 11.22 -14.54 -26.81
CA GLN A 83 9.86 -14.56 -27.39
C GLN A 83 8.79 -14.66 -26.30
N LEU A 84 8.98 -15.55 -25.32
CA LEU A 84 8.06 -15.67 -24.18
C LEU A 84 8.00 -14.37 -23.37
N GLN A 85 9.14 -13.73 -23.11
CA GLN A 85 9.18 -12.45 -22.41
C GLN A 85 8.43 -11.35 -23.17
N ARG A 86 8.58 -11.27 -24.49
CA ARG A 86 7.84 -10.28 -25.29
C ARG A 86 6.33 -10.54 -25.23
N ALA A 87 5.91 -11.79 -25.44
CA ALA A 87 4.50 -12.15 -25.41
C ALA A 87 3.87 -11.94 -24.03
N HIS A 88 4.65 -12.13 -22.95
CA HIS A 88 4.28 -11.79 -21.59
C HIS A 88 4.02 -10.28 -21.42
N LEU A 89 4.93 -9.43 -21.90
CA LEU A 89 4.76 -7.97 -21.87
C LEU A 89 3.54 -7.51 -22.69
N ASP A 90 3.33 -8.09 -23.88
CA ASP A 90 2.16 -7.80 -24.71
C ASP A 90 0.84 -8.10 -23.96
N ASN A 91 0.79 -9.20 -23.21
CA ASN A 91 -0.36 -9.56 -22.38
C ASN A 91 -0.57 -8.56 -21.22
N ILE A 92 0.50 -8.08 -20.57
CA ILE A 92 0.44 -7.03 -19.54
C ILE A 92 -0.16 -5.75 -20.13
N ILE A 93 0.36 -5.28 -21.27
CA ILE A 93 -0.08 -4.05 -21.93
C ILE A 93 -1.56 -4.16 -22.31
N LYS A 94 -1.97 -5.30 -22.87
CA LYS A 94 -3.39 -5.57 -23.17
C LYS A 94 -4.26 -5.43 -21.91
N MET A 95 -3.92 -6.11 -20.82
CA MET A 95 -4.72 -6.07 -19.60
C MET A 95 -4.73 -4.69 -18.93
N ALA A 96 -3.62 -3.94 -19.01
CA ALA A 96 -3.55 -2.58 -18.52
C ALA A 96 -4.45 -1.63 -19.33
N ASN A 97 -4.47 -1.78 -20.66
CA ASN A 97 -5.35 -1.03 -21.55
C ASN A 97 -6.83 -1.37 -21.35
N GLU A 98 -7.15 -2.63 -21.01
CA GLU A 98 -8.51 -3.05 -20.64
C GLU A 98 -8.92 -2.61 -19.22
N GLY A 99 -8.01 -2.03 -18.43
CA GLY A 99 -8.27 -1.62 -17.05
C GLY A 99 -8.43 -2.79 -16.07
N LYS A 100 -8.05 -4.00 -16.49
CA LYS A 100 -8.10 -5.22 -15.67
C LYS A 100 -6.85 -5.40 -14.80
N LEU A 101 -5.73 -4.84 -15.23
CA LEU A 101 -4.47 -4.81 -14.49
C LEU A 101 -4.11 -3.35 -14.20
N VAL A 102 -4.09 -2.96 -12.92
CA VAL A 102 -3.84 -1.56 -12.52
C VAL A 102 -2.38 -1.28 -12.21
N LEU A 103 -1.61 -2.33 -11.92
CA LEU A 103 -0.18 -2.23 -11.64
C LEU A 103 0.50 -3.55 -12.00
N ALA A 104 1.67 -3.44 -12.62
CA ALA A 104 2.58 -4.54 -12.84
C ALA A 104 4.02 -4.05 -12.76
N GLY A 105 4.91 -4.87 -12.21
CA GLY A 105 6.33 -4.55 -12.18
C GLY A 105 7.19 -5.71 -11.71
N PRO A 106 8.42 -5.84 -12.25
CA PRO A 106 9.37 -6.81 -11.78
C PRO A 106 10.02 -6.38 -10.45
N PHE A 107 10.46 -7.36 -9.67
CA PHE A 107 11.49 -7.11 -8.67
C PHE A 107 12.85 -7.00 -9.37
N LEU A 108 13.73 -6.17 -8.81
CA LEU A 108 15.04 -5.86 -9.42
C LEU A 108 16.16 -6.80 -8.97
N ASP A 109 15.86 -7.70 -8.04
CA ASP A 109 16.75 -8.78 -7.62
C ASP A 109 16.51 -10.07 -8.44
N ASP A 110 17.31 -11.10 -8.18
CA ASP A 110 17.15 -12.44 -8.77
C ASP A 110 16.46 -13.41 -7.80
N GLY A 111 15.54 -12.91 -6.99
CA GLY A 111 14.73 -13.73 -6.09
C GLY A 111 13.82 -14.72 -6.81
N ASP A 112 13.18 -15.59 -6.03
CA ASP A 112 12.19 -16.53 -6.54
C ASP A 112 10.91 -15.84 -7.00
N ILE A 113 10.60 -14.70 -6.40
CA ILE A 113 9.52 -13.81 -6.83
C ILE A 113 10.10 -12.83 -7.84
N ARG A 114 9.57 -12.87 -9.05
CA ARG A 114 10.03 -12.10 -10.21
C ARG A 114 9.33 -10.76 -10.34
N GLY A 115 8.15 -10.60 -9.75
CA GLY A 115 7.38 -9.37 -9.80
C GLY A 115 6.03 -9.50 -9.13
N ILE A 116 5.25 -8.43 -9.24
CA ILE A 116 3.89 -8.36 -8.73
C ILE A 116 2.93 -7.82 -9.76
N TYR A 117 1.68 -8.28 -9.69
CA TYR A 117 0.51 -7.69 -10.34
C TYR A 117 -0.53 -7.28 -9.31
N ILE A 118 -1.35 -6.29 -9.68
CA ILE A 118 -2.60 -5.96 -8.99
C ILE A 118 -3.72 -5.93 -10.02
N PHE A 119 -4.61 -6.92 -9.95
CA PHE A 119 -5.78 -7.06 -10.81
C PHE A 119 -6.98 -6.31 -10.22
N ASN A 120 -7.68 -5.58 -11.08
CA ASN A 120 -8.97 -4.94 -10.77
C ASN A 120 -10.12 -5.92 -11.08
N VAL A 121 -10.23 -6.93 -10.23
CA VAL A 121 -11.27 -7.97 -10.25
C VAL A 121 -11.73 -8.27 -8.81
N GLU A 122 -12.89 -8.91 -8.66
CA GLU A 122 -13.44 -9.21 -7.34
C GLU A 122 -12.95 -10.54 -6.77
N THR A 123 -12.59 -11.48 -7.65
CA THR A 123 -12.33 -12.87 -7.28
C THR A 123 -10.98 -13.39 -7.80
N VAL A 124 -10.42 -14.37 -7.08
CA VAL A 124 -9.16 -15.03 -7.47
C VAL A 124 -9.33 -15.80 -8.78
N GLU A 125 -10.51 -16.38 -8.99
CA GLU A 125 -10.87 -17.15 -10.18
C GLU A 125 -10.85 -16.29 -11.45
N GLU A 126 -11.32 -15.04 -11.38
CA GLU A 126 -11.21 -14.08 -12.49
C GLU A 126 -9.76 -13.74 -12.79
N ALA A 127 -8.94 -13.47 -11.76
CA ALA A 127 -7.52 -13.21 -11.94
C ALA A 127 -6.81 -14.43 -12.53
N GLU A 128 -7.11 -15.63 -12.05
CA GLU A 128 -6.54 -16.88 -12.56
C GLU A 128 -6.87 -17.08 -14.04
N ALA A 129 -8.13 -16.86 -14.44
CA ALA A 129 -8.55 -16.93 -15.84
C ALA A 129 -7.76 -15.96 -16.74
N MET A 130 -7.45 -14.76 -16.24
CA MET A 130 -6.60 -13.78 -16.96
C MET A 130 -5.14 -14.24 -17.02
N THR A 131 -4.58 -14.77 -15.92
CA THR A 131 -3.20 -15.27 -15.91
C THR A 131 -3.01 -16.45 -16.87
N ASN A 132 -4.04 -17.28 -17.04
CA ASN A 132 -4.04 -18.40 -17.97
C ASN A 132 -4.06 -17.98 -19.45
N THR A 133 -4.18 -16.67 -19.77
CA THR A 133 -3.95 -16.17 -21.13
C THR A 133 -2.49 -15.87 -21.44
N ASP A 134 -1.63 -15.83 -20.43
CA ASP A 134 -0.21 -15.49 -20.56
C ASP A 134 0.62 -16.66 -21.11
N PRO A 135 1.33 -16.48 -22.24
CA PRO A 135 2.19 -17.52 -22.79
C PRO A 135 3.31 -17.98 -21.85
N ALA A 136 3.83 -17.11 -20.99
CA ALA A 136 4.86 -17.47 -20.01
C ALA A 136 4.30 -18.41 -18.91
N ILE A 137 3.06 -18.18 -18.48
CA ILE A 137 2.35 -19.04 -17.53
C ILE A 137 2.04 -20.40 -18.18
N ARG A 138 1.49 -20.40 -19.40
CA ARG A 138 1.20 -21.65 -20.14
C ARG A 138 2.44 -22.49 -20.40
N ALA A 139 3.58 -21.84 -20.67
CA ALA A 139 4.85 -22.53 -20.86
C ALA A 139 5.45 -23.06 -19.53
N GLY A 140 4.91 -22.65 -18.38
CA GLY A 140 5.44 -22.97 -17.06
C GLY A 140 6.75 -22.26 -16.73
N SER A 141 7.08 -21.17 -17.44
CA SER A 141 8.27 -20.36 -17.13
C SER A 141 8.04 -19.45 -15.93
N LEU A 142 6.78 -19.12 -15.67
CA LEU A 142 6.28 -18.39 -14.51
C LEU A 142 5.12 -19.14 -13.88
N VAL A 143 4.87 -18.90 -12.61
CA VAL A 143 3.69 -19.36 -11.86
C VAL A 143 3.13 -18.19 -11.06
N MET A 144 1.81 -18.07 -10.98
CA MET A 144 1.14 -17.03 -10.20
C MET A 144 0.70 -17.58 -8.85
N GLU A 145 0.99 -16.84 -7.78
CA GLU A 145 0.33 -17.00 -6.49
C GLU A 145 -0.60 -15.81 -6.29
N LEU A 146 -1.89 -16.07 -6.13
CA LEU A 146 -2.95 -15.06 -6.13
C LEU A 146 -3.58 -14.90 -4.75
N HIS A 147 -3.81 -13.66 -4.34
CA HIS A 147 -4.40 -13.31 -3.04
C HIS A 147 -5.44 -12.20 -3.19
N PRO A 148 -6.63 -12.31 -2.57
CA PRO A 148 -7.50 -11.16 -2.38
C PRO A 148 -6.73 -10.07 -1.62
N TRP A 149 -6.81 -8.84 -2.11
CA TRP A 149 -6.07 -7.73 -1.54
C TRP A 149 -6.97 -6.50 -1.42
N TYR A 150 -6.87 -5.80 -0.30
CA TYR A 150 -7.60 -4.57 -0.02
C TYR A 150 -6.62 -3.41 -0.05
N GLY A 151 -6.87 -2.46 -0.96
CA GLY A 151 -5.92 -1.41 -1.29
C GLY A 151 -6.61 -0.13 -1.72
N SER A 152 -5.84 0.94 -1.91
CA SER A 152 -6.38 2.23 -2.30
C SER A 152 -7.08 2.18 -3.65
N ALA A 153 -8.28 2.73 -3.74
CA ALA A 153 -9.01 2.86 -5.00
C ALA A 153 -8.28 3.79 -5.99
N ALA A 154 -7.36 4.64 -5.51
CA ALA A 154 -6.54 5.51 -6.34
C ALA A 154 -5.66 4.74 -7.35
N LEU A 155 -5.41 3.45 -7.13
CA LEU A 155 -4.71 2.60 -8.11
C LEU A 155 -5.40 2.58 -9.48
N MET A 156 -6.71 2.82 -9.51
CA MET A 156 -7.48 2.91 -10.76
C MET A 156 -7.02 4.04 -11.69
N GLU A 157 -6.29 5.03 -11.18
CA GLU A 157 -5.77 6.16 -11.96
C GLU A 157 -4.33 5.93 -12.47
N ILE A 158 -3.63 4.90 -11.96
CA ILE A 158 -2.21 4.67 -12.26
C ILE A 158 -1.96 4.53 -13.75
N ASN A 159 -2.76 3.75 -14.48
CA ASN A 159 -2.54 3.54 -15.91
C ASN A 159 -2.66 4.86 -16.71
N THR A 160 -3.59 5.74 -16.32
CA THR A 160 -3.74 7.06 -16.93
C THR A 160 -2.52 7.94 -16.65
N LEU A 161 -2.06 7.97 -15.39
CA LEU A 161 -0.89 8.74 -15.00
C LEU A 161 0.38 8.22 -15.67
N HIS A 162 0.55 6.90 -15.72
CA HIS A 162 1.66 6.25 -16.40
C HIS A 162 1.77 6.73 -17.85
N LYS A 163 0.67 6.71 -18.60
CA LYS A 163 0.66 7.21 -20.00
C LYS A 163 1.08 8.67 -20.14
N LYS A 164 0.80 9.52 -19.15
CA LYS A 164 1.18 10.94 -19.17
C LYS A 164 2.67 11.17 -18.87
N ILE A 165 3.30 10.28 -18.11
CA ILE A 165 4.71 10.42 -17.69
C ILE A 165 5.67 9.57 -18.52
N SER A 166 5.15 8.58 -19.25
CA SER A 166 5.93 7.71 -20.13
C SER A 166 6.20 8.38 -21.48
N LYS A 167 7.46 8.37 -21.92
CA LYS A 167 7.84 8.80 -23.28
C LYS A 167 7.68 7.69 -24.32
N GLN A 168 7.72 6.44 -23.87
CA GLN A 168 7.68 5.22 -24.69
C GLN A 168 7.00 4.13 -23.86
N GLU A 169 6.40 3.14 -24.54
CA GLU A 169 5.93 1.93 -23.87
C GLU A 169 7.12 0.97 -23.63
N PRO A 170 7.16 0.30 -22.46
CA PRO A 170 8.24 -0.60 -22.08
C PRO A 170 8.28 -1.92 -22.89
#